data_AF-A0A285THH5-F1
#
_entry.id   AF-A0A285THH5-F1
#
_cell.length_a   1.000
_cell.length_b   1.000
_cell.length_c   1.000
_cell.angle_alpha   90.00
_cell.angle_beta   90.00
_cell.angle_gamma   90.00
#
_symmetry.space_group_name_H-M   'P 1'
#
loop_
_entity.id
_entity.type
_entity.pdbx_description
1 polymer ?
#
loop_
_entity_poly.entity_id
_entity_poly.type
_entity_poly.pdbx_seq_one_letter_code
_entity_poly.pdbx_strand_id
1 'polypeptide(L)'
;MTASMSLNYAGYMFLCQVLKSNARDKIEASIGKRFHPWHRSAHLFPALSELHKQDPLTYEGERLEDDTVVDLVLSDEAIKNLADILLEELLAYEEKLKQPQNELNPVSSPIDWGTADRETFEELLYFTQRLGIEMPERLRSDAEALIVARQPDVDALILKQAKV
;
A
#
# COMPACT_ATOMS: atom_id res chain seq x y z
N MET A 1 -13.11 7.81 16.51
CA MET A 1 -14.01 7.34 15.45
C MET A 1 -13.35 6.13 14.80
N THR A 2 -14.08 5.34 14.00
CA THR A 2 -13.54 4.22 13.23
C THR A 2 -14.07 4.33 11.81
N ALA A 3 -13.24 4.13 10.81
CA ALA A 3 -13.67 4.06 9.41
C ALA A 3 -13.65 2.61 8.92
N SER A 4 -14.65 2.25 8.12
CA SER A 4 -14.71 0.99 7.41
C SER A 4 -14.32 1.20 5.95
N MET A 5 -13.49 0.32 5.41
CA MET A 5 -13.19 0.25 3.97
C MET A 5 -13.21 -1.20 3.51
N SER A 6 -13.55 -1.42 2.24
CA SER A 6 -13.48 -2.74 1.61
C SER A 6 -12.44 -2.69 0.50
N LEU A 7 -11.54 -3.67 0.49
CA LEU A 7 -10.48 -3.82 -0.50
C LEU A 7 -10.54 -5.23 -1.08
N ASN A 8 -10.01 -5.44 -2.29
CA ASN A 8 -9.67 -6.80 -2.68
C ASN A 8 -8.39 -7.25 -1.95
N TYR A 9 -8.09 -8.54 -1.98
CA TYR A 9 -6.99 -9.12 -1.24
C TYR A 9 -5.64 -8.62 -1.76
N ALA A 10 -5.52 -8.38 -3.07
CA ALA A 10 -4.34 -7.73 -3.64
C ALA A 10 -4.09 -6.34 -3.03
N GLY A 11 -5.13 -5.51 -2.92
CA GLY A 11 -5.05 -4.18 -2.30
C GLY A 11 -4.71 -4.24 -0.81
N TYR A 12 -5.30 -5.19 -0.08
CA TYR A 12 -4.95 -5.45 1.32
C TYR A 12 -3.47 -5.84 1.48
N MET A 13 -2.97 -6.75 0.64
CA MET A 13 -1.58 -7.21 0.66
C MET A 13 -0.60 -6.09 0.31
N PHE A 14 -0.96 -5.25 -0.66
CA PHE A 14 -0.21 -4.07 -1.03
C PHE A 14 -0.04 -3.12 0.17
N LEU A 15 -1.13 -2.74 0.85
CA LEU A 15 -1.07 -1.88 2.04
C LEU A 15 -0.20 -2.50 3.15
N CYS A 16 -0.34 -3.80 3.39
CA CYS A 16 0.50 -4.51 4.36
C CYS A 16 1.98 -4.45 3.99
N GLN A 17 2.33 -4.59 2.70
CA GLN A 17 3.72 -4.56 2.24
C GLN A 17 4.33 -3.16 2.39
N VAL A 18 3.60 -2.12 1.99
CA VAL A 18 4.03 -0.72 2.13
C VAL A 18 4.32 -0.40 3.60
N LEU A 19 3.38 -0.70 4.49
CA LEU A 19 3.55 -0.46 5.92
C LEU A 19 4.70 -1.28 6.53
N LYS A 20 4.89 -2.54 6.09
CA LYS A 20 6.00 -3.39 6.55
C LYS A 20 7.35 -2.82 6.11
N SER A 21 7.46 -2.31 4.89
CA SER A 21 8.68 -1.69 4.38
C SER A 21 9.02 -0.43 5.18
N ASN A 22 8.05 0.48 5.30
CA ASN A 22 8.23 1.72 6.06
C ASN A 22 8.61 1.46 7.53
N ALA A 23 7.95 0.50 8.19
CA ALA A 23 8.27 0.11 9.55
C ALA A 23 9.69 -0.45 9.67
N ARG A 24 10.12 -1.27 8.71
CA ARG A 24 11.48 -1.78 8.64
C ARG A 24 12.49 -0.65 8.50
N ASP A 25 12.28 0.30 7.60
CA ASP A 25 13.19 1.41 7.36
C ASP A 25 13.32 2.31 8.60
N LYS A 26 12.20 2.61 9.28
CA LYS A 26 12.19 3.36 10.54
C LYS A 26 12.92 2.64 11.68
N ILE A 27 12.80 1.31 11.75
CA ILE A 27 13.53 0.49 12.72
C ILE A 27 15.03 0.47 12.38
N GLU A 28 15.40 0.30 11.12
CA GLU A 28 16.80 0.29 10.67
C GLU A 28 17.50 1.64 10.93
N ALA A 29 16.79 2.75 10.73
CA ALA A 29 17.28 4.10 10.99
C ALA A 29 17.43 4.41 12.50
N SER A 30 16.56 3.85 13.34
CA SER A 30 16.56 4.12 14.80
C SER A 30 17.49 3.20 15.59
N ILE A 31 17.73 1.97 15.13
CA ILE A 31 18.54 0.98 15.82
C ILE A 31 19.48 0.32 14.83
N GLY A 32 20.75 0.73 14.82
CA GLY A 32 21.78 0.22 13.91
C GLY A 32 21.77 -1.31 13.76
N LYS A 33 21.21 -1.78 12.64
CA LYS A 33 21.30 -3.11 12.01
C LYS A 33 21.02 -4.37 12.85
N ARG A 34 20.60 -4.29 14.12
CA ARG A 34 20.30 -5.48 14.94
C ARG A 34 18.92 -5.38 15.59
N PHE A 35 17.87 -5.69 14.83
CA PHE A 35 16.54 -5.88 15.39
C PHE A 35 15.89 -7.17 14.85
N HIS A 36 15.30 -7.95 15.77
CA HIS A 36 14.45 -9.11 15.48
C HIS A 36 12.99 -8.77 15.82
N PRO A 37 12.00 -9.33 15.11
CA PRO A 37 10.96 -8.46 14.62
C PRO A 37 9.59 -8.67 15.32
N TRP A 38 8.77 -7.62 15.25
CA TRP A 38 7.31 -7.60 15.30
C TRP A 38 6.52 -7.63 16.63
N HIS A 39 7.05 -8.03 17.79
CA HIS A 39 6.18 -8.13 18.99
C HIS A 39 6.21 -6.99 20.02
N ARG A 40 7.09 -5.98 19.91
CA ARG A 40 7.26 -4.97 20.99
C ARG A 40 6.90 -3.53 20.63
N SER A 41 6.45 -3.27 19.39
CA SER A 41 6.27 -1.90 18.90
C SER A 41 4.95 -1.67 18.16
N ALA A 42 3.88 -2.41 18.48
CA ALA A 42 2.58 -2.23 17.82
C ALA A 42 2.05 -0.78 17.92
N HIS A 43 2.37 -0.09 19.02
CA HIS A 43 2.05 1.33 19.22
C HIS A 43 2.85 2.29 18.32
N LEU A 44 3.97 1.85 17.73
CA LEU A 44 4.75 2.65 16.78
C LEU A 44 4.19 2.55 15.35
N PHE A 45 3.42 1.50 15.06
CA PHE A 45 2.88 1.21 13.73
C PHE A 45 1.40 0.80 13.84
N PRO A 46 0.51 1.72 14.29
CA PRO A 46 -0.88 1.40 14.59
C PRO A 46 -1.65 0.88 13.36
N ALA A 47 -1.41 1.43 12.16
CA ALA A 47 -2.04 0.95 10.93
C ALA A 47 -1.72 -0.52 10.66
N LEU A 48 -0.44 -0.87 10.71
CA LEU A 48 0.01 -2.23 10.45
C LEU A 48 -0.46 -3.21 11.53
N SER A 49 -0.52 -2.75 12.78
CA SER A 49 -1.06 -3.56 13.87
C SER A 49 -2.54 -3.86 13.67
N GLU A 50 -3.33 -2.92 13.16
CA GLU A 50 -4.77 -3.11 12.94
C GLU A 50 -5.07 -3.95 11.70
N LEU A 51 -4.29 -3.80 10.62
CA LEU A 51 -4.38 -4.70 9.46
C LEU A 51 -4.07 -6.15 9.85
N HIS A 52 -2.98 -6.40 10.59
CA HIS A 52 -2.63 -7.75 11.01
C HIS A 52 -3.68 -8.41 11.92
N LYS A 53 -4.41 -7.64 12.74
CA LYS A 53 -5.51 -8.20 13.57
C LYS A 53 -6.68 -8.70 12.73
N GLN A 54 -6.82 -8.14 11.52
CA GLN A 54 -7.88 -8.42 10.57
C GLN A 54 -7.38 -9.28 9.41
N ASP A 55 -6.14 -9.80 9.51
CA ASP A 55 -5.55 -10.62 8.47
C ASP A 55 -6.36 -11.90 8.30
N PRO A 56 -7.01 -12.10 7.15
CA PRO A 56 -7.84 -13.27 6.91
C PRO A 56 -7.04 -14.58 6.98
N LEU A 57 -5.72 -14.54 6.79
CA LEU A 57 -4.85 -15.72 6.90
C LEU A 57 -4.57 -16.16 8.32
N THR A 58 -4.83 -15.33 9.34
CA THR A 58 -4.53 -15.65 10.74
C THR A 58 -5.30 -16.88 11.23
N TYR A 59 -6.39 -17.25 10.55
CA TYR A 59 -7.30 -18.32 10.96
C TYR A 59 -7.34 -19.54 10.01
N GLU A 60 -7.03 -19.39 8.71
CA GLU A 60 -7.27 -20.46 7.73
C GLU A 60 -6.04 -20.97 6.97
N GLY A 61 -4.90 -20.25 6.98
CA GLY A 61 -3.64 -20.73 6.38
C GLY A 61 -3.61 -20.88 4.85
N GLU A 62 -4.75 -20.73 4.15
CA GLU A 62 -4.86 -20.76 2.70
C GLU A 62 -4.78 -19.36 2.10
N ARG A 63 -3.95 -19.18 1.05
CA ARG A 63 -3.88 -17.90 0.33
C ARG A 63 -5.22 -17.61 -0.36
N LEU A 64 -5.82 -16.48 -0.03
CA LEU A 64 -7.01 -15.98 -0.73
C LEU A 64 -6.68 -15.61 -2.18
N GLU A 65 -7.69 -15.69 -3.05
CA GLU A 65 -7.59 -15.17 -4.42
C GLU A 65 -7.47 -13.64 -4.39
N ASP A 66 -6.72 -13.05 -5.32
CA ASP A 66 -6.45 -11.61 -5.37
C ASP A 66 -7.73 -10.74 -5.40
N ASP A 67 -8.80 -11.25 -6.02
CA ASP A 67 -10.11 -10.61 -6.11
C ASP A 67 -10.97 -10.74 -4.84
N THR A 68 -10.53 -11.53 -3.85
CA THR A 68 -11.29 -11.76 -2.62
C THR A 68 -11.45 -10.47 -1.82
N VAL A 69 -12.66 -10.17 -1.38
CA VAL A 69 -12.93 -8.94 -0.63
C VAL A 69 -12.51 -9.09 0.82
N VAL A 70 -11.82 -8.08 1.32
CA VAL A 70 -11.40 -7.91 2.71
C VAL A 70 -12.02 -6.63 3.24
N ASP A 71 -12.89 -6.77 4.23
CA ASP A 71 -13.46 -5.64 4.96
C ASP A 71 -12.56 -5.27 6.14
N LEU A 72 -12.20 -4.00 6.22
CA LEU A 72 -11.28 -3.45 7.19
C LEU A 72 -11.97 -2.38 8.02
N VAL A 73 -11.80 -2.44 9.33
CA VAL A 73 -12.18 -1.40 10.28
C VAL A 73 -10.91 -0.84 10.90
N LEU A 74 -10.64 0.44 10.65
CA LEU A 74 -9.46 1.13 11.15
C LEU A 74 -9.84 2.25 12.11
N SER A 75 -9.05 2.44 13.16
CA SER A 75 -9.13 3.60 14.04
C SER A 75 -8.62 4.87 13.34
N ASP A 76 -9.04 6.05 13.83
CA ASP A 76 -8.54 7.33 13.31
C ASP A 76 -7.00 7.43 13.38
N GLU A 77 -6.40 6.84 14.41
CA GLU A 77 -4.93 6.78 14.58
C GLU A 77 -4.28 5.91 13.51
N ALA A 78 -4.84 4.73 13.24
CA ALA A 78 -4.40 3.85 12.16
C ALA A 78 -4.57 4.50 10.78
N ILE A 79 -5.69 5.20 10.54
CA ILE A 79 -5.94 5.91 9.28
C ILE A 79 -4.92 7.03 9.09
N LYS A 80 -4.67 7.83 10.11
CA LYS A 80 -3.67 8.90 10.05
C LYS A 80 -2.28 8.33 9.78
N ASN A 81 -1.89 7.29 10.51
CA ASN A 81 -0.60 6.64 10.31
C ASN A 81 -0.45 6.04 8.91
N LEU A 82 -1.50 5.40 8.38
CA LEU A 82 -1.54 4.90 7.01
C LEU A 82 -1.39 6.04 6.01
N ALA A 83 -2.11 7.14 6.20
CA ALA A 83 -2.08 8.29 5.31
C ALA A 83 -0.70 8.96 5.26
N ASP A 84 -0.08 9.16 6.42
CA ASP A 84 1.28 9.73 6.52
C ASP A 84 2.29 8.85 5.78
N ILE A 85 2.20 7.52 5.93
CA ILE A 85 3.10 6.57 5.27
C ILE A 85 2.86 6.52 3.76
N LEU A 86 1.60 6.46 3.30
CA LEU A 86 1.31 6.45 1.86
C LEU A 86 1.84 7.70 1.16
N LEU A 87 1.71 8.88 1.78
CA LEU A 87 2.26 10.12 1.24
C LEU A 87 3.78 10.13 1.25
N GLU A 88 4.42 9.67 2.34
CA GLU A 88 5.88 9.54 2.46
C GLU A 88 6.45 8.66 1.33
N GLU A 89 5.86 7.48 1.13
CA GLU A 89 6.29 6.51 0.12
C GLU A 89 6.01 7.02 -1.30
N LEU A 90 4.87 7.67 -1.52
CA LEU A 90 4.52 8.25 -2.82
C LEU A 90 5.55 9.31 -3.26
N LEU A 91 5.92 10.21 -2.35
CA LEU A 91 6.93 11.24 -2.62
C LEU A 91 8.32 10.63 -2.84
N ALA A 92 8.69 9.61 -2.05
CA ALA A 92 9.97 8.91 -2.23
C ALA A 92 10.06 8.20 -3.59
N TYR A 93 8.99 7.52 -4.01
CA TYR A 93 8.93 6.86 -5.32
C TYR A 93 9.01 7.87 -6.47
N GLU A 94 8.32 8.99 -6.32
CA GLU A 94 8.36 10.04 -7.32
C GLU A 94 9.77 10.63 -7.50
N GLU A 95 10.51 10.85 -6.40
CA GLU A 95 11.91 11.26 -6.47
C GLU A 95 12.78 10.19 -7.13
N LYS A 96 12.56 8.91 -6.78
CA LYS A 96 13.26 7.76 -7.38
C LYS A 96 13.04 7.69 -8.91
N LEU A 97 11.82 7.93 -9.37
CA LEU A 97 11.48 7.93 -10.81
C LEU A 97 12.05 9.13 -11.56
N LYS A 98 12.29 10.26 -10.88
CA LYS A 98 12.94 11.45 -11.47
C LYS A 98 14.45 11.33 -11.56
N GLN A 99 15.08 10.46 -10.76
CA GLN A 99 16.52 10.26 -10.85
C GLN A 99 16.85 9.62 -12.20
N PRO A 100 17.83 10.15 -12.96
CA PRO A 100 18.31 9.47 -14.15
C PRO A 100 18.76 8.08 -13.70
N GLN A 101 18.20 7.03 -14.31
CA GLN A 101 18.59 5.65 -14.04
C GLN A 101 20.11 5.57 -14.30
N ASN A 102 20.91 5.62 -13.24
CA ASN A 102 22.35 5.52 -13.36
C ASN A 102 22.65 4.18 -14.03
N GLU A 103 23.21 4.24 -15.23
CA GLU A 103 23.56 3.12 -16.11
C GLU A 103 24.69 2.25 -15.52
N LEU A 104 24.51 1.68 -14.33
CA LEU A 104 25.48 0.76 -13.75
C LEU A 104 24.76 -0.31 -12.94
N ASN A 105 24.14 -1.26 -13.65
CA ASN A 105 24.26 -2.71 -13.41
C ASN A 105 23.40 -3.50 -14.43
N PRO A 106 23.99 -4.08 -15.49
CA PRO A 106 23.31 -5.08 -16.29
C PRO A 106 23.42 -6.42 -15.54
N VAL A 107 22.68 -6.56 -14.44
CA VAL A 107 22.34 -7.90 -13.95
C VAL A 107 20.94 -8.15 -14.46
N SER A 108 20.89 -8.97 -15.51
CA SER A 108 19.68 -9.52 -16.12
C SER A 108 18.83 -10.22 -15.06
N SER A 109 18.01 -9.45 -14.35
CA SER A 109 16.84 -9.96 -13.66
C SER A 109 15.71 -9.99 -14.70
N PRO A 110 14.94 -11.07 -14.84
CA PRO A 110 13.80 -11.13 -15.75
C PRO A 110 12.65 -10.19 -15.34
N ILE A 111 12.79 -9.53 -14.18
CA ILE A 111 11.86 -8.51 -13.70
C ILE A 111 12.27 -7.19 -14.34
N ASP A 112 11.42 -6.64 -15.19
CA ASP A 112 11.52 -5.26 -15.63
C ASP A 112 11.21 -4.36 -14.43
N TRP A 113 12.27 -4.03 -13.67
CA TRP A 113 12.20 -3.19 -12.50
C TRP A 113 11.56 -1.83 -12.80
N GLY A 114 11.65 -1.33 -14.05
CA GLY A 114 11.00 -0.10 -14.47
C GLY A 114 9.48 -0.22 -14.54
N THR A 115 8.97 -1.40 -14.94
CA THR A 115 7.53 -1.69 -14.93
C THR A 115 7.02 -1.92 -13.51
N ALA A 116 7.76 -2.67 -12.67
CA ALA A 116 7.36 -2.93 -11.27
C ALA A 116 7.35 -1.66 -10.39
N ASP A 117 8.34 -0.77 -10.56
CA ASP A 117 8.39 0.51 -9.83
C ASP A 117 7.23 1.43 -10.24
N ARG A 118 6.83 1.39 -11.52
CA ARG A 118 5.71 2.16 -12.04
C ARG A 118 4.37 1.63 -11.52
N GLU A 119 4.15 0.32 -11.54
CA GLU A 119 2.95 -0.30 -10.96
C GLU A 119 2.80 0.06 -9.48
N THR A 120 3.89 -0.03 -8.72
CA THR A 120 3.90 0.36 -7.30
C THR A 120 3.54 1.83 -7.11
N PHE A 121 4.07 2.72 -7.96
CA PHE A 121 3.76 4.14 -7.93
C PHE A 121 2.29 4.43 -8.26
N GLU A 122 1.73 3.74 -9.26
CA GLU A 122 0.31 3.85 -9.61
C GLU A 122 -0.60 3.36 -8.47
N GLU A 123 -0.25 2.25 -7.80
CA GLU A 123 -0.98 1.80 -6.60
C GLU A 123 -0.92 2.83 -5.46
N LEU A 124 0.26 3.40 -5.18
CA LEU A 124 0.41 4.47 -4.18
C LEU A 124 -0.46 5.69 -4.53
N LEU A 125 -0.48 6.11 -5.79
CA LEU A 125 -1.34 7.21 -6.26
C LEU A 125 -2.82 6.89 -6.05
N TYR A 126 -3.23 5.69 -6.45
CA TYR A 126 -4.61 5.23 -6.31
C TYR A 126 -5.08 5.27 -4.86
N PHE A 127 -4.33 4.65 -3.94
CA PHE A 127 -4.69 4.62 -2.52
C PHE A 127 -4.65 6.00 -1.88
N THR A 128 -3.67 6.83 -2.23
CA THR A 128 -3.53 8.17 -1.66
C THR A 128 -4.73 9.05 -2.04
N GLN A 129 -5.14 9.02 -3.31
CA GLN A 129 -6.33 9.74 -3.78
C GLN A 129 -7.62 9.15 -3.21
N ARG A 130 -7.76 7.81 -3.16
CA ARG A 130 -8.98 7.14 -2.70
C ARG A 130 -9.27 7.41 -1.22
N LEU A 131 -8.22 7.58 -0.41
CA LEU A 131 -8.32 7.96 1.00
C LEU A 131 -8.47 9.47 1.22
N GLY A 132 -8.49 10.28 0.15
CA GLY A 132 -8.65 11.73 0.21
C GLY A 132 -7.45 12.44 0.85
N ILE A 133 -6.26 11.87 0.74
CA ILE A 133 -5.03 12.42 1.33
C ILE A 133 -4.58 13.61 0.48
N GLU A 134 -4.20 14.70 1.15
CA GLU A 134 -3.74 15.90 0.46
C GLU A 134 -2.40 15.66 -0.24
N MET A 135 -2.42 15.74 -1.57
CA MET A 135 -1.24 15.58 -2.43
C MET A 135 -0.92 16.87 -3.21
N PRO A 136 0.34 17.03 -3.68
CA PRO A 136 0.71 18.04 -4.67
C PRO A 136 -0.19 17.99 -5.91
N GLU A 137 -0.52 19.16 -6.46
CA GLU A 137 -1.50 19.32 -7.55
C GLU A 137 -1.22 18.42 -8.77
N ARG A 138 0.05 18.28 -9.17
CA ARG A 138 0.42 17.41 -10.29
C ARG A 138 0.12 15.93 -10.05
N LEU A 139 0.39 15.42 -8.85
CA LEU A 139 0.10 14.02 -8.49
C LEU A 139 -1.40 13.78 -8.39
N ARG A 140 -2.15 14.80 -7.97
CA ARG A 140 -3.62 14.76 -7.95
C ARG A 140 -4.19 14.56 -9.34
N SER A 141 -3.72 15.34 -10.33
CA SER A 141 -4.15 15.18 -11.72
C SER A 141 -3.86 13.78 -12.27
N ASP A 142 -2.66 13.24 -11.98
CA ASP A 142 -2.27 11.89 -12.39
C ASP A 142 -3.14 10.82 -11.71
N ALA A 143 -3.42 10.98 -10.41
CA ALA A 143 -4.27 10.07 -9.66
C ALA A 143 -5.74 10.12 -10.10
N GLU A 144 -6.27 11.30 -10.43
CA GLU A 144 -7.63 11.44 -10.98
C GLU A 144 -7.77 10.71 -12.32
N ALA A 145 -6.79 10.87 -13.22
CA ALA A 145 -6.76 10.14 -14.47
C ALA A 145 -6.69 8.61 -14.25
N LEU A 146 -5.87 8.17 -13.28
CA LEU A 146 -5.75 6.75 -12.93
C LEU A 146 -7.05 6.17 -12.36
N ILE A 147 -7.74 6.89 -11.48
CA ILE A 147 -9.03 6.45 -10.93
C ILE A 147 -10.05 6.28 -12.04
N VAL A 148 -10.14 7.24 -12.97
CA VAL A 148 -11.05 7.14 -14.12
C VAL A 148 -10.72 5.92 -14.98
N ALA A 149 -9.43 5.64 -15.20
CA ALA A 149 -8.99 4.48 -15.97
C ALA A 149 -9.34 3.14 -15.30
N ARG A 150 -9.26 3.06 -13.96
CA ARG A 150 -9.53 1.85 -13.17
C ARG A 150 -11.00 1.67 -12.76
N GLN A 151 -11.84 2.68 -12.93
CA GLN A 151 -13.26 2.63 -12.55
C GLN A 151 -14.02 1.43 -13.17
N PRO A 152 -13.80 1.05 -14.45
CA PRO A 152 -14.48 -0.11 -15.04
C PRO A 152 -14.18 -1.43 -14.31
N ASP A 153 -12.94 -1.61 -13.85
CA ASP A 153 -12.53 -2.83 -13.14
C ASP A 153 -13.17 -2.89 -11.74
N VAL A 154 -13.22 -1.73 -11.06
CA VAL A 154 -13.94 -1.58 -9.78
C VAL A 154 -15.43 -1.88 -9.95
N ASP A 155 -16.06 -1.34 -11.00
CA ASP A 155 -17.48 -1.58 -11.29
C ASP A 155 -17.75 -3.06 -11.61
N ALA A 156 -16.85 -3.71 -12.33
CA ALA A 156 -16.94 -5.14 -12.64
C ALA A 156 -16.83 -6.01 -11.37
N LEU A 157 -15.95 -5.65 -10.42
CA LEU A 157 -15.85 -6.31 -9.13
C LEU A 157 -17.13 -6.15 -8.30
N ILE A 158 -17.68 -4.94 -8.24
CA ILE A 158 -18.95 -4.67 -7.53
C ILE A 158 -20.11 -5.47 -8.16
N LEU A 159 -20.19 -5.53 -9.49
CA LEU A 159 -21.22 -6.30 -10.20
C LEU A 159 -21.08 -7.81 -10.00
N LYS A 160 -19.85 -8.34 -9.86
CA LYS A 160 -19.60 -9.73 -9.47
C LYS A 160 -20.17 -10.02 -8.08
N GLN A 161 -19.96 -9.12 -7.13
CA GLN A 161 -20.46 -9.27 -5.75
C GLN A 161 -21.99 -9.25 -5.67
N ALA A 162 -22.66 -8.38 -6.44
CA ALA A 162 -24.12 -8.29 -6.44
C ALA A 162 -24.85 -9.55 -6.99
N LYS A 163 -24.11 -10.49 -7.58
CA LYS A 163 -24.63 -11.74 -8.14
C LYS A 163 -24.40 -12.97 -7.25
N VAL A 164 -23.72 -12.81 -6.12
CA VAL A 164 -23.53 -13.83 -5.08
C VAL A 164 -24.59 -13.62 -3.99
#